data_AF-A0A8H7Y0H0-F1
#
_entry.id   AF-A0A8H7Y0H0-F1
#
_cell.length_a   1.000
_cell.length_b   1.000
_cell.length_c   1.000
_cell.angle_alpha   90.00
_cell.angle_beta   90.00
_cell.angle_gamma   90.00
#
_symmetry.space_group_name_H-M   'P 1'
#
loop_
_entity.id
_entity.type
_entity.pdbx_description
1 polymer ?
#
loop_
_entity_poly.entity_id
_entity_poly.type
_entity_poly.pdbx_seq_one_letter_code
_entity_poly.pdbx_strand_id
1 'polypeptide(L)'
;MVMPPSNPNFPKNLQIHPSNPRSSRYTNANQDLDEEKFGPEAQELAIRKYGIAGRVWEAAYAMTLYIQPPGNLAFDPPMIDASRHADRVVIIELGSGAGLVAFSIAKILKPGRDHLIVTDLPEVCPLLEDNLRSIKEEVEATIPEKDAVIIRPLSWGNQDDAAFIASQFFGQPNNDGRFGALTHIICSDLVYFPELLAPLLRSLLHLTSPPFCHPSKTGSGYCGPSILISYKIRSLSKETAFWSAFGLWFEFYPVLVKDNDEGDWQRFGANFDDTTFLFTAHRRPESWSWVVPTTDSDLLAGVGSKGTDTKKYDDTFENLLLMGVE
;
A
#
# COMPACT_ATOMS: atom_id res chain seq x y z
N MET A 1 -1.69 -29.36 24.75
CA MET A 1 -1.52 -27.92 24.93
C MET A 1 -1.16 -27.34 23.57
N VAL A 2 -2.12 -26.75 22.87
CA VAL A 2 -1.88 -26.14 21.55
C VAL A 2 -1.02 -24.91 21.81
N MET A 3 0.18 -24.84 21.23
CA MET A 3 1.01 -23.64 21.33
C MET A 3 0.20 -22.48 20.73
N PRO A 4 0.10 -21.33 21.42
CA PRO A 4 -0.53 -20.16 20.82
C PRO A 4 0.19 -19.86 19.49
N PRO A 5 -0.55 -19.47 18.45
CA PRO A 5 0.07 -19.10 17.17
C PRO A 5 1.15 -18.05 17.44
N SER A 6 2.32 -18.20 16.81
CA SER A 6 3.41 -17.25 16.95
C SER A 6 2.93 -15.89 16.42
N ASN A 7 3.02 -14.85 17.26
CA ASN A 7 2.69 -13.49 16.86
C ASN A 7 3.54 -13.12 15.61
N PRO A 8 2.92 -12.83 14.45
CA PRO A 8 3.64 -12.58 13.20
C PRO A 8 4.53 -11.33 13.29
N ASN A 9 4.26 -10.43 14.22
CA ASN A 9 5.06 -9.23 14.44
C ASN A 9 6.43 -9.52 15.08
N PHE A 10 6.61 -10.69 15.70
CA PHE A 10 7.86 -11.10 16.37
C PHE A 10 8.46 -12.36 15.72
N PRO A 11 8.91 -12.26 14.45
CA PRO A 11 9.50 -13.38 13.75
C PRO A 11 10.80 -13.83 14.45
N LYS A 12 10.96 -15.14 14.62
CA LYS A 12 12.15 -15.71 15.26
C LYS A 12 13.38 -15.40 14.41
N ASN A 13 14.48 -15.06 15.08
CA ASN A 13 15.80 -14.80 14.46
C ASN A 13 15.87 -13.59 13.52
N LEU A 14 14.88 -12.70 13.54
CA LEU A 14 14.99 -11.41 12.85
C LEU A 14 15.56 -10.36 13.81
N GLN A 15 16.74 -9.84 13.51
CA GLN A 15 17.29 -8.69 14.22
C GLN A 15 16.74 -7.42 13.60
N ILE A 16 15.83 -6.76 14.30
CA ILE A 16 15.14 -5.55 13.85
C ILE A 16 15.73 -4.39 14.62
N HIS A 17 16.14 -3.35 13.90
CA HIS A 17 16.66 -2.11 14.45
C HIS A 17 15.95 -0.91 13.81
N PRO A 18 15.88 0.22 14.51
CA PRO A 18 15.37 1.47 13.94
C PRO A 18 16.03 1.78 12.60
N SER A 19 15.24 2.22 11.62
CA SER A 19 15.84 2.85 10.44
C SER A 19 16.31 4.26 10.81
N ASN A 20 17.37 4.72 10.15
CA ASN A 20 17.79 6.11 10.27
C ASN A 20 17.25 6.88 9.06
N PRO A 21 16.21 7.74 9.24
CA PRO A 21 15.62 8.48 8.14
C PRO A 21 16.68 9.28 7.37
N ARG A 22 17.63 9.92 8.06
CA ARG A 22 18.68 10.75 7.44
C ARG A 22 19.68 9.98 6.58
N SER A 23 19.74 8.66 6.73
CA SER A 23 20.53 7.78 5.86
C SER A 23 19.74 7.29 4.63
N SER A 24 18.43 7.53 4.60
CA SER A 24 17.59 7.20 3.46
C SER A 24 17.83 8.21 2.35
N ARG A 25 18.26 7.72 1.19
CA ARG A 25 18.36 8.52 -0.03
C ARG A 25 17.00 9.05 -0.53
N TYR A 26 15.88 8.59 0.03
CA TYR A 26 14.53 9.05 -0.30
C TYR A 26 13.95 10.07 0.68
N THR A 27 14.61 10.31 1.81
CA THR A 27 14.18 11.41 2.67
C THR A 27 14.66 12.71 2.07
N ASN A 28 13.73 13.60 1.80
CA ASN A 28 14.06 14.98 1.49
C ASN A 28 14.69 15.61 2.75
N ALA A 29 15.82 16.31 2.62
CA ALA A 29 16.44 17.02 3.74
C ALA A 29 15.51 18.08 4.37
N ASN A 30 14.48 18.50 3.63
CA ASN A 30 13.44 19.44 4.05
C ASN A 30 12.10 18.77 4.42
N GLN A 31 12.00 17.44 4.48
CA GLN A 31 10.77 16.80 4.99
C GLN A 31 10.71 16.91 6.51
N ASP A 32 9.67 17.58 7.01
CA ASP A 32 9.24 17.55 8.42
C ASP A 32 8.76 16.14 8.79
N LEU A 33 9.72 15.22 8.93
CA LEU A 33 9.54 13.97 9.63
C LEU A 33 9.29 14.32 11.10
N ASP A 34 8.17 13.83 11.63
CA ASP A 34 7.90 13.92 13.06
C ASP A 34 8.86 12.98 13.79
N GLU A 35 10.02 13.51 14.19
CA GLU A 35 11.08 12.76 14.87
C GLU A 35 10.59 12.18 16.21
N GLU A 36 9.55 12.75 16.83
CA GLU A 36 8.95 12.21 18.06
C GLU A 36 8.19 10.90 17.79
N LYS A 37 7.58 10.75 16.60
CA LYS A 37 6.79 9.56 16.23
C LYS A 37 7.54 8.55 15.36
N PHE A 38 8.39 9.04 14.46
CA PHE A 38 9.04 8.25 13.42
C PHE A 38 10.57 8.27 13.49
N GLY A 39 11.14 9.03 14.43
CA GLY A 39 12.59 9.07 14.66
C GLY A 39 13.14 7.74 15.22
N PRO A 40 14.47 7.58 15.25
CA PRO A 40 15.11 6.32 15.68
C PRO A 40 14.73 5.87 17.10
N GLU A 41 14.59 6.81 18.04
CA GLU A 41 14.21 6.49 19.43
C GLU A 41 12.76 6.01 19.54
N ALA A 42 11.85 6.66 18.83
CA ALA A 42 10.44 6.29 18.77
C ALA A 42 10.27 4.89 18.15
N GLN A 43 10.99 4.63 17.04
CA GLN A 43 11.03 3.31 16.41
C GLN A 43 11.60 2.24 17.35
N GLU A 44 12.66 2.52 18.11
CA GLU A 44 13.24 1.55 19.06
C GLU A 44 12.20 1.12 20.11
N LEU A 45 11.47 2.07 20.67
CA LEU A 45 10.39 1.80 21.63
C LEU A 45 9.25 1.01 20.98
N ALA A 46 8.83 1.42 19.78
CA ALA A 46 7.78 0.74 19.03
C ALA A 46 8.18 -0.69 18.63
N ILE A 47 9.41 -0.93 18.19
CA ILE A 47 9.94 -2.26 17.84
C ILE A 47 9.88 -3.20 19.04
N ARG A 48 10.25 -2.73 20.23
CA ARG A 48 10.19 -3.55 21.45
C ARG A 48 8.76 -4.00 21.78
N LYS A 49 7.76 -3.17 21.49
CA LYS A 49 6.35 -3.41 21.83
C LYS A 49 5.55 -4.09 20.71
N TYR A 50 5.84 -3.78 19.46
CA TYR A 50 5.07 -4.16 18.27
C TYR A 50 5.90 -4.89 17.21
N GLY A 51 7.18 -5.20 17.49
CA GLY A 51 8.03 -5.97 16.59
C GLY A 51 8.27 -5.29 15.24
N ILE A 52 8.14 -6.03 14.14
CA ILE A 52 8.35 -5.48 12.78
C ILE A 52 7.42 -4.30 12.44
N ALA A 53 6.22 -4.26 13.03
CA ALA A 53 5.26 -3.17 12.81
C ALA A 53 5.72 -1.86 13.44
N GLY A 54 6.56 -1.91 14.47
CA GLY A 54 7.13 -0.72 15.11
C GLY A 54 8.26 -0.06 14.31
N ARG A 55 8.80 -0.74 13.30
CA ARG A 55 9.88 -0.20 12.46
C ARG A 55 9.29 0.56 11.28
N VAL A 56 9.90 1.70 10.95
CA VAL A 56 9.68 2.33 9.63
C VAL A 56 10.61 1.68 8.62
N TRP A 57 10.03 1.07 7.59
CA TRP A 57 10.77 0.36 6.55
C TRP A 57 11.19 1.28 5.40
N GLU A 58 12.25 0.92 4.69
CA GLU A 58 12.90 1.78 3.68
C GLU A 58 11.95 2.22 2.56
N ALA A 59 11.08 1.31 2.10
CA ALA A 59 10.12 1.61 1.05
C ALA A 59 9.03 2.60 1.51
N ALA A 60 8.82 2.78 2.82
CA ALA A 60 7.92 3.82 3.33
C ALA A 60 8.44 5.20 2.97
N TYR A 61 9.74 5.46 3.11
CA TYR A 61 10.35 6.74 2.72
C TYR A 61 10.27 7.00 1.21
N ALA A 62 10.40 5.95 0.39
CA ALA A 62 10.17 6.07 -1.05
C ALA A 62 8.72 6.44 -1.37
N MET A 63 7.75 5.85 -0.66
CA MET A 63 6.34 6.21 -0.80
C MET A 63 6.06 7.64 -0.32
N THR A 64 6.64 8.09 0.80
CA THR A 64 6.44 9.48 1.28
C THR A 64 7.02 10.50 0.30
N LEU A 65 8.15 10.21 -0.34
CA LEU A 65 8.72 11.03 -1.41
C LEU A 65 7.78 11.12 -2.62
N TYR A 66 7.11 10.01 -2.98
CA TYR A 66 6.15 10.00 -4.09
C TYR A 66 4.84 10.72 -3.76
N ILE A 67 4.36 10.64 -2.51
CA ILE A 67 3.15 11.34 -2.04
C ILE A 67 3.38 12.86 -1.99
N GLN A 68 4.55 13.29 -1.50
CA GLN A 68 4.92 14.69 -1.33
C GLN A 68 6.29 14.96 -1.97
N PRO A 69 6.35 14.99 -3.31
CA PRO A 69 7.61 15.27 -4.00
C PRO A 69 8.05 16.72 -3.73
N PRO A 70 9.36 16.97 -3.58
CA PRO A 70 9.87 18.35 -3.62
C PRO A 70 9.57 19.00 -4.96
N GLY A 71 9.51 20.33 -5.01
CA GLY A 71 9.13 21.07 -6.21
C GLY A 71 10.04 20.85 -7.45
N ASN A 72 11.25 20.33 -7.25
CA ASN A 72 12.16 19.98 -8.35
C ASN A 72 11.97 18.55 -8.87
N LEU A 73 11.11 17.72 -8.26
CA LEU A 73 10.85 16.36 -8.74
C LEU A 73 9.43 16.23 -9.29
N ALA A 74 9.31 15.53 -10.41
CA ALA A 74 8.04 15.08 -10.97
C ALA A 74 8.01 13.56 -11.07
N PHE A 75 6.81 13.00 -10.88
CA PHE A 75 6.55 11.58 -10.96
C PHE A 75 5.48 11.29 -12.01
N ASP A 76 5.62 10.19 -12.73
CA ASP A 76 4.65 9.72 -13.72
C ASP A 76 4.33 8.22 -13.51
N PRO A 77 3.05 7.87 -13.25
CA PRO A 77 1.96 8.81 -12.95
C PRO A 77 2.20 9.55 -11.62
N PRO A 78 1.51 10.68 -11.37
CA PRO A 78 1.45 11.27 -10.05
C PRO A 78 0.57 10.43 -9.11
N MET A 79 0.81 10.51 -7.79
CA MET A 79 0.02 9.78 -6.78
C MET A 79 -1.47 10.15 -6.86
N ILE A 80 -1.78 11.44 -6.96
CA ILE A 80 -3.13 11.96 -7.17
C ILE A 80 -3.08 12.85 -8.40
N ASP A 81 -3.83 12.49 -9.44
CA ASP A 81 -3.90 13.27 -10.67
C ASP A 81 -4.56 14.63 -10.42
N ALA A 82 -3.81 15.70 -10.66
CA ALA A 82 -4.29 17.07 -10.55
C ALA A 82 -5.46 17.36 -11.51
N SER A 83 -5.54 16.67 -12.65
CA SER A 83 -6.68 16.79 -13.58
C SER A 83 -8.00 16.34 -12.94
N ARG A 84 -7.91 15.46 -11.92
CA ARG A 84 -9.03 14.94 -11.14
C ARG A 84 -9.29 15.73 -9.86
N HIS A 85 -8.86 17.00 -9.79
CA HIS A 85 -9.04 17.85 -8.61
C HIS A 85 -10.49 17.95 -8.10
N ALA A 86 -11.50 17.69 -8.94
CA ALA A 86 -12.91 17.64 -8.55
C ALA A 86 -13.34 16.31 -7.92
N ASP A 87 -12.64 15.21 -8.20
CA ASP A 87 -12.97 13.87 -7.71
C ASP A 87 -12.58 13.74 -6.23
N ARG A 88 -13.43 13.04 -5.48
CA ARG A 88 -13.12 12.60 -4.12
C ARG A 88 -12.07 11.50 -4.16
N VAL A 89 -11.15 11.54 -3.20
CA VAL A 89 -10.16 10.48 -3.00
C VAL A 89 -10.51 9.67 -1.75
N VAL A 90 -10.65 8.35 -1.92
CA VAL A 90 -10.78 7.36 -0.83
C VAL A 90 -9.64 6.37 -0.92
N ILE A 91 -8.87 6.25 0.15
CA ILE A 91 -7.63 5.49 0.22
C ILE A 91 -7.75 4.44 1.32
N ILE A 92 -7.31 3.20 1.04
CA ILE A 92 -7.01 2.21 2.07
C ILE A 92 -5.50 1.96 2.05
N GLU A 93 -4.85 2.09 3.19
CA GLU A 93 -3.46 1.63 3.37
C GLU A 93 -3.46 0.27 4.06
N LEU A 94 -2.79 -0.71 3.46
CA LEU A 94 -2.62 -2.05 3.99
C LEU A 94 -1.32 -2.16 4.79
N GLY A 95 -1.37 -2.76 5.98
CA GLY A 95 -0.17 -3.05 6.77
C GLY A 95 0.64 -1.81 7.10
N SER A 96 -0.01 -0.79 7.64
CA SER A 96 0.57 0.54 7.87
C SER A 96 1.73 0.57 8.87
N GLY A 97 1.88 -0.45 9.71
CA GLY A 97 2.93 -0.56 10.71
C GLY A 97 2.94 0.65 11.65
N ALA A 98 4.02 1.42 11.60
CA ALA A 98 4.16 2.65 12.39
C ALA A 98 3.28 3.81 11.89
N GLY A 99 2.79 3.76 10.65
CA GLY A 99 1.89 4.77 10.08
C GLY A 99 2.58 5.96 9.41
N LEU A 100 3.87 5.87 9.04
CA LEU A 100 4.58 6.98 8.37
C LEU A 100 3.90 7.37 7.04
N VAL A 101 3.53 6.39 6.23
CA VAL A 101 2.89 6.64 4.94
C VAL A 101 1.51 7.26 5.15
N ALA A 102 0.70 6.71 6.05
CA ALA A 102 -0.58 7.28 6.46
C ALA A 102 -0.46 8.74 6.90
N PHE A 103 0.55 9.05 7.72
CA PHE A 103 0.84 10.41 8.17
C PHE A 103 1.14 11.34 7.00
N SER A 104 1.96 10.91 6.04
CA SER A 104 2.23 11.68 4.82
C SER A 104 1.00 11.86 3.93
N ILE A 105 0.13 10.86 3.83
CA ILE A 105 -1.12 10.99 3.07
C ILE A 105 -2.07 11.97 3.78
N ALA A 106 -2.21 11.87 5.10
CA ALA A 106 -3.10 12.72 5.88
C ALA A 106 -2.83 14.22 5.67
N LYS A 107 -1.57 14.62 5.54
CA LYS A 107 -1.15 16.01 5.23
C LYS A 107 -1.68 16.57 3.91
N ILE A 108 -2.04 15.71 2.94
CA ILE A 108 -2.51 16.14 1.61
C ILE A 108 -4.00 15.86 1.38
N LEU A 109 -4.69 15.28 2.36
CA LEU A 109 -6.14 15.07 2.27
C LEU A 109 -6.87 16.41 2.29
N LYS A 110 -7.97 16.53 1.54
CA LYS A 110 -8.91 17.65 1.71
C LYS A 110 -9.99 17.25 2.71
N PRO A 111 -10.00 17.81 3.94
CA PRO A 111 -10.95 17.43 4.99
C PRO A 111 -12.41 17.53 4.53
N GLY A 112 -13.25 16.63 5.01
CA GLY A 112 -14.69 16.56 4.67
C GLY A 112 -15.02 16.13 3.24
N ARG A 113 -13.99 15.97 2.39
CA ARG A 113 -14.08 15.41 1.05
C ARG A 113 -13.36 14.07 0.96
N ASP A 114 -12.07 14.05 1.26
CA ASP A 114 -11.20 12.89 1.07
C ASP A 114 -11.13 12.04 2.34
N HIS A 115 -10.87 10.75 2.17
CA HIS A 115 -10.83 9.79 3.27
C HIS A 115 -9.64 8.83 3.15
N LEU A 116 -8.99 8.56 4.27
CA LEU A 116 -7.93 7.58 4.44
C LEU A 116 -8.35 6.57 5.51
N ILE A 117 -8.38 5.30 5.14
CA ILE A 117 -8.59 4.18 6.04
C ILE A 117 -7.23 3.49 6.20
N VAL A 118 -6.68 3.59 7.40
CA VAL A 118 -5.36 3.06 7.78
C VAL A 118 -5.58 1.70 8.42
N THR A 119 -4.91 0.65 7.92
CA THR A 119 -5.17 -0.71 8.38
C THR A 119 -3.92 -1.48 8.73
N ASP A 120 -4.04 -2.30 9.78
CA ASP A 120 -3.02 -3.26 10.20
C ASP A 120 -3.70 -4.34 11.06
N LEU A 121 -2.92 -5.22 11.69
CA LEU A 121 -3.40 -6.18 12.68
C LEU A 121 -4.04 -5.45 13.88
N PRO A 122 -5.02 -6.07 14.57
CA PRO A 122 -5.68 -5.48 15.73
C PRO A 122 -4.71 -4.98 16.80
N GLU A 123 -3.63 -5.72 17.08
CA GLU A 123 -2.62 -5.36 18.07
C GLU A 123 -1.70 -4.20 17.65
N VAL A 124 -1.65 -3.85 16.36
CA VAL A 124 -0.86 -2.73 15.82
C VAL A 124 -1.69 -1.44 15.77
N CYS A 125 -3.02 -1.54 15.69
CA CYS A 125 -3.92 -0.38 15.68
C CYS A 125 -3.66 0.64 16.81
N PRO A 126 -3.34 0.25 18.06
CA PRO A 126 -2.97 1.21 19.11
C PRO A 126 -1.71 2.03 18.79
N LEU A 127 -0.70 1.45 18.10
CA LEU A 127 0.47 2.20 17.64
C LEU A 127 0.06 3.27 16.62
N LEU A 128 -0.80 2.91 15.66
CA LEU A 128 -1.32 3.82 14.65
C LEU A 128 -2.11 4.97 15.29
N GLU A 129 -2.97 4.67 16.26
CA GLU A 129 -3.75 5.69 16.98
C GLU A 129 -2.84 6.67 17.73
N ASP A 130 -1.77 6.19 18.36
CA ASP A 130 -0.81 7.03 19.07
C ASP A 130 0.02 7.91 18.11
N ASN A 131 0.49 7.34 16.99
CA ASN A 131 1.34 8.04 16.02
C ASN A 131 0.57 9.03 15.16
N LEU A 132 -0.70 8.74 14.82
CA LEU A 132 -1.51 9.58 13.95
C LEU A 132 -2.39 10.57 14.71
N ARG A 133 -2.37 10.56 16.05
CA ARG A 133 -3.25 11.39 16.88
C ARG A 133 -3.22 12.88 16.53
N SER A 134 -2.02 13.46 16.46
CA SER A 134 -1.84 14.90 16.21
C SER A 134 -2.38 15.31 14.84
N ILE A 135 -2.06 14.55 13.79
CA ILE A 135 -2.55 14.85 12.44
C ILE A 135 -4.05 14.57 12.29
N LYS A 136 -4.60 13.57 13.00
CA LYS A 136 -6.04 13.34 13.07
C LYS A 136 -6.75 14.55 13.68
N GLU A 137 -6.29 15.02 14.83
CA GLU A 137 -6.83 16.21 15.51
C GLU A 137 -6.74 17.46 14.62
N GLU A 138 -5.61 17.67 13.93
CA GLU A 138 -5.41 18.80 13.01
C GLU A 138 -6.39 18.76 11.82
N VAL A 139 -6.51 17.61 11.17
CA VAL A 139 -7.39 17.41 10.01
C VAL A 139 -8.87 17.51 10.41
N GLU A 140 -9.25 16.98 11.57
CA GLU A 140 -10.62 16.99 12.09
C GLU A 140 -11.03 18.36 12.65
N ALA A 141 -10.10 19.16 13.19
CA ALA A 141 -10.38 20.51 13.66
C ALA A 141 -10.97 21.42 12.56
N THR A 142 -10.70 21.10 11.29
CA THR A 142 -11.24 21.86 10.14
C THR A 142 -12.73 21.53 9.89
N ILE A 143 -13.14 20.28 10.07
CA ILE A 143 -14.53 19.81 9.86
C ILE A 143 -14.85 18.69 10.88
N PRO A 144 -15.31 19.04 12.11
CA PRO A 144 -15.42 18.10 13.24
C PRO A 144 -16.35 16.90 13.02
N GLU A 145 -17.28 16.99 12.07
CA GLU A 145 -18.31 15.97 11.83
C GLU A 145 -17.88 14.88 10.83
N LYS A 146 -16.65 14.98 10.27
CA LYS A 146 -16.19 14.05 9.24
C LYS A 146 -14.77 13.54 9.48
N ASP A 147 -14.66 12.35 10.07
CA ASP A 147 -13.42 11.58 10.14
C ASP A 147 -12.79 11.43 8.75
N ALA A 148 -11.67 12.12 8.54
CA ALA A 148 -10.88 12.03 7.31
C ALA A 148 -9.86 10.90 7.39
N VAL A 149 -9.37 10.56 8.59
CA VAL A 149 -8.38 9.51 8.83
C VAL A 149 -8.94 8.51 9.85
N ILE A 150 -9.14 7.27 9.41
CA ILE A 150 -9.85 6.24 10.17
C ILE A 150 -8.95 5.02 10.30
N ILE A 151 -8.72 4.55 11.51
CA ILE A 151 -7.91 3.35 11.76
C ILE A 151 -8.83 2.15 11.96
N ARG A 152 -8.57 1.05 11.25
CA ARG A 152 -9.34 -0.20 11.37
C ARG A 152 -8.45 -1.43 11.30
N PRO A 153 -8.79 -2.50 12.04
CA PRO A 153 -8.10 -3.77 11.86
C PRO A 153 -8.39 -4.35 10.46
N LEU A 154 -7.36 -4.86 9.80
CA LEU A 154 -7.48 -5.72 8.63
C LEU A 154 -6.30 -6.69 8.56
N SER A 155 -6.56 -7.92 8.96
CA SER A 155 -5.63 -9.03 8.75
C SER A 155 -5.67 -9.43 7.27
N TRP A 156 -4.52 -9.61 6.63
CA TRP A 156 -4.51 -9.95 5.21
C TRP A 156 -5.20 -11.29 4.92
N GLY A 157 -5.92 -11.34 3.81
CA GLY A 157 -6.74 -12.49 3.41
C GLY A 157 -8.01 -12.70 4.24
N ASN A 158 -8.22 -11.95 5.33
CA ASN A 158 -9.40 -12.06 6.17
C ASN A 158 -10.61 -11.37 5.52
N GLN A 159 -11.58 -12.18 5.10
CA GLN A 159 -12.80 -11.69 4.47
C GLN A 159 -13.73 -10.97 5.45
N ASP A 160 -13.75 -11.36 6.72
CA ASP A 160 -14.62 -10.75 7.73
C ASP A 160 -14.16 -9.33 8.07
N ASP A 161 -12.84 -9.13 8.22
CA ASP A 161 -12.26 -7.80 8.43
C ASP A 161 -12.57 -6.87 7.24
N ALA A 162 -12.39 -7.37 6.01
CA ALA A 162 -12.73 -6.63 4.80
C ALA A 162 -14.24 -6.35 4.70
N ALA A 163 -15.09 -7.32 5.01
CA ALA A 163 -16.55 -7.16 5.00
C ALA A 163 -17.02 -6.15 6.07
N PHE A 164 -16.36 -6.10 7.23
CA PHE A 164 -16.63 -5.11 8.26
C PHE A 164 -16.31 -3.69 7.76
N ILE A 165 -15.11 -3.45 7.21
CA ILE A 165 -14.75 -2.16 6.60
C ILE A 165 -15.72 -1.80 5.48
N ALA A 166 -16.05 -2.76 4.60
CA ALA A 166 -17.05 -2.59 3.57
C ALA A 166 -18.38 -2.14 4.16
N SER A 167 -18.93 -2.82 5.16
CA SER A 167 -20.22 -2.48 5.76
C SER A 167 -20.28 -1.08 6.38
N GLN A 168 -19.15 -0.58 6.88
CA GLN A 168 -19.05 0.73 7.51
C GLN A 168 -18.96 1.86 6.47
N PHE A 169 -18.21 1.66 5.39
CA PHE A 169 -17.82 2.76 4.50
C PHE A 169 -18.31 2.60 3.05
N PHE A 170 -18.62 1.38 2.61
CA PHE A 170 -18.92 1.03 1.21
C PHE A 170 -20.27 0.28 1.08
N GLY A 171 -20.87 0.25 -0.11
CA GLY A 171 -21.99 -0.66 -0.42
C GLY A 171 -23.36 -0.40 0.24
N GLN A 172 -23.53 0.62 1.09
CA GLN A 172 -24.82 0.97 1.70
C GLN A 172 -25.59 1.98 0.82
N PRO A 173 -26.82 1.68 0.35
CA PRO A 173 -27.66 2.64 -0.39
C PRO A 173 -28.03 3.89 0.43
N ASN A 174 -28.00 3.75 1.76
CA ASN A 174 -28.33 4.79 2.74
C ASN A 174 -27.10 5.47 3.36
N ASN A 175 -25.87 5.08 2.99
CA ASN A 175 -24.75 6.00 3.18
C ASN A 175 -25.04 7.14 2.19
N ASP A 176 -25.03 8.39 2.63
CA ASP A 176 -25.30 9.60 1.80
C ASP A 176 -24.24 9.82 0.69
N GLY A 177 -23.72 8.75 0.10
CA GLY A 177 -22.53 8.73 -0.73
C GLY A 177 -21.32 9.25 0.02
N ARG A 178 -21.24 9.16 1.36
CA ARG A 178 -20.20 9.83 2.17
C ARG A 178 -18.77 9.48 1.74
N PHE A 179 -18.48 8.20 1.50
CA PHE A 179 -17.16 7.76 1.05
C PHE A 179 -17.13 7.62 -0.48
N GLY A 180 -18.16 7.06 -1.12
CA GLY A 180 -18.10 6.75 -2.56
C GLY A 180 -17.32 5.46 -2.81
N ALA A 181 -16.75 5.29 -4.00
CA ALA A 181 -15.94 4.12 -4.34
C ALA A 181 -14.49 4.27 -3.86
N LEU A 182 -13.84 3.15 -3.56
CA LEU A 182 -12.41 3.12 -3.27
C LEU A 182 -11.62 3.56 -4.50
N THR A 183 -10.70 4.50 -4.32
CA THR A 183 -9.91 5.08 -5.42
C THR A 183 -8.45 4.65 -5.39
N HIS A 184 -7.88 4.42 -4.21
CA HIS A 184 -6.48 4.03 -4.06
C HIS A 184 -6.32 2.96 -2.99
N ILE A 185 -5.39 2.04 -3.22
CA ILE A 185 -4.87 1.10 -2.23
C ILE A 185 -3.37 1.35 -2.12
N ILE A 186 -2.87 1.53 -0.90
CA ILE A 186 -1.45 1.79 -0.64
C ILE A 186 -0.84 0.55 -0.01
N CYS A 187 0.28 0.10 -0.55
CA CYS A 187 1.08 -0.99 -0.02
C CYS A 187 2.53 -0.51 0.12
N SER A 188 3.05 -0.47 1.34
CA SER A 188 4.44 -0.10 1.58
C SER A 188 5.18 -1.25 2.24
N ASP A 189 6.02 -1.92 1.45
CA ASP A 189 6.92 -2.97 1.91
C ASP A 189 6.25 -4.25 2.44
N LEU A 190 5.18 -4.69 1.78
CA LEU A 190 4.34 -5.80 2.25
C LEU A 190 4.75 -7.18 1.70
N VAL A 191 5.69 -7.23 0.77
CA VAL A 191 6.14 -8.46 0.09
C VAL A 191 7.45 -8.93 0.73
N TYR A 192 7.36 -9.69 1.84
CA TYR A 192 8.55 -10.08 2.61
C TYR A 192 8.54 -11.52 3.20
N PHE A 193 7.39 -12.02 3.69
CA PHE A 193 7.27 -13.40 4.18
C PHE A 193 6.46 -14.28 3.22
N PRO A 194 7.00 -15.43 2.77
CA PRO A 194 6.31 -16.33 1.84
C PRO A 194 4.88 -16.72 2.27
N GLU A 195 4.66 -16.95 3.55
CA GLU A 195 3.36 -17.31 4.13
C GLU A 195 2.32 -16.18 4.08
N LEU A 196 2.75 -14.93 3.89
CA LEU A 196 1.88 -13.75 3.80
C LEU A 196 1.55 -13.34 2.36
N LEU A 197 2.23 -13.92 1.37
CA LEU A 197 2.08 -13.51 -0.04
C LEU A 197 0.67 -13.78 -0.59
N ALA A 198 0.12 -14.97 -0.34
CA ALA A 198 -1.23 -15.33 -0.76
C ALA A 198 -2.31 -14.50 -0.02
N PRO A 199 -2.26 -14.37 1.32
CA PRO A 199 -3.15 -13.48 2.05
C PRO A 199 -3.14 -12.04 1.52
N LEU A 200 -1.96 -11.47 1.24
CA LEU A 200 -1.84 -10.13 0.67
C LEU A 200 -2.52 -10.03 -0.70
N LEU A 201 -2.22 -10.95 -1.62
CA LEU A 201 -2.85 -10.99 -2.95
C LEU A 201 -4.37 -11.13 -2.86
N ARG A 202 -4.86 -11.94 -1.92
CA ARG A 202 -6.30 -12.11 -1.66
C ARG A 202 -6.95 -10.81 -1.18
N SER A 203 -6.31 -10.08 -0.26
CA SER A 203 -6.78 -8.75 0.17
C SER A 203 -6.89 -7.79 -1.01
N LEU A 204 -5.88 -7.72 -1.88
CA LEU A 204 -5.92 -6.87 -3.07
C LEU A 204 -7.07 -7.23 -4.00
N LEU A 205 -7.32 -8.52 -4.23
CA LEU A 205 -8.48 -9.00 -5.01
C LEU A 205 -9.82 -8.63 -4.36
N HIS A 206 -9.94 -8.72 -3.03
CA HIS A 206 -11.15 -8.30 -2.32
C HIS A 206 -11.40 -6.79 -2.42
N LEU A 207 -10.37 -5.97 -2.16
CA LEU A 207 -10.46 -4.51 -2.19
C LEU A 207 -10.63 -3.94 -3.61
N THR A 208 -10.31 -4.72 -4.63
CA THR A 208 -10.58 -4.40 -6.04
C THR A 208 -11.82 -5.12 -6.58
N SER A 209 -12.73 -5.55 -5.70
CA SER A 209 -14.03 -6.16 -6.02
C SER A 209 -15.18 -5.39 -5.35
N PRO A 210 -16.45 -5.65 -5.72
CA PRO A 210 -17.57 -5.10 -4.98
C PRO A 210 -17.53 -5.58 -3.52
N PRO A 211 -17.94 -4.74 -2.54
CA PRO A 211 -18.57 -3.43 -2.73
C PRO A 211 -17.59 -2.24 -2.77
N PHE A 212 -16.27 -2.46 -2.71
CA PHE A 212 -15.27 -1.39 -2.68
C PHE A 212 -15.23 -0.60 -3.99
N CYS A 213 -15.37 -1.30 -5.11
CA CYS A 213 -15.52 -0.69 -6.41
C CYS A 213 -16.40 -1.57 -7.31
N HIS A 214 -16.99 -0.96 -8.33
CA HIS A 214 -17.83 -1.65 -9.31
C HIS A 214 -17.21 -1.55 -10.70
N PRO A 215 -17.31 -2.59 -11.53
CA PRO A 215 -16.97 -2.52 -12.94
C PRO A 215 -17.83 -1.46 -13.65
N SER A 216 -17.29 -0.26 -13.86
CA SER A 216 -17.85 0.76 -14.72
C SER A 216 -17.06 0.79 -16.03
N LYS A 217 -17.77 0.90 -17.16
CA LYS A 217 -17.15 1.16 -18.47
C LYS A 217 -16.77 2.64 -18.53
N THR A 218 -15.67 3.04 -17.90
CA THR A 218 -15.06 4.36 -18.14
C THR A 218 -14.32 4.34 -19.48
N GLY A 219 -14.28 5.48 -20.17
CA GLY A 219 -13.56 5.61 -21.45
C GLY A 219 -12.04 5.45 -21.34
N SER A 220 -11.49 5.42 -20.11
CA SER A 220 -10.05 5.30 -19.81
C SER A 220 -9.53 3.85 -19.76
N GLY A 221 -10.36 2.84 -20.02
CA GLY A 221 -9.96 1.42 -20.08
C GLY A 221 -9.77 0.75 -18.72
N TYR A 222 -9.34 1.48 -17.67
CA TYR A 222 -9.22 0.94 -16.32
C TYR A 222 -10.46 1.20 -15.46
N CYS A 223 -10.88 0.16 -14.75
CA CYS A 223 -11.96 0.24 -13.79
C CYS A 223 -11.53 -0.27 -12.41
N GLY A 224 -11.64 0.57 -11.38
CA GLY A 224 -11.32 0.23 -9.99
C GLY A 224 -10.27 1.19 -9.39
N PRO A 225 -9.84 0.93 -8.15
CA PRO A 225 -8.80 1.73 -7.51
C PRO A 225 -7.43 1.49 -8.14
N SER A 226 -6.56 2.50 -8.08
CA SER A 226 -5.13 2.37 -8.33
C SER A 226 -4.46 1.72 -7.13
N ILE A 227 -3.61 0.73 -7.32
CA ILE A 227 -2.79 0.15 -6.26
C ILE A 227 -1.39 0.75 -6.36
N LEU A 228 -0.98 1.51 -5.36
CA LEU A 228 0.36 2.11 -5.28
C LEU A 228 1.23 1.25 -4.35
N ILE A 229 2.32 0.71 -4.89
CA ILE A 229 3.18 -0.22 -4.18
C ILE A 229 4.58 0.36 -4.10
N SER A 230 5.07 0.63 -2.89
CA SER A 230 6.50 0.78 -2.65
C SER A 230 7.06 -0.52 -2.11
N TYR A 231 8.22 -0.91 -2.62
CA TYR A 231 8.77 -2.22 -2.33
C TYR A 231 10.29 -2.19 -2.37
N LYS A 232 10.93 -2.87 -1.41
CA LYS A 232 12.36 -3.10 -1.42
C LYS A 232 12.67 -4.58 -1.51
N ILE A 233 13.45 -4.98 -2.52
CA ILE A 233 13.90 -6.37 -2.65
C ILE A 233 14.80 -6.73 -1.46
N ARG A 234 14.43 -7.78 -0.72
CA ARG A 234 15.28 -8.38 0.32
C ARG A 234 15.73 -9.77 -0.05
N SER A 235 14.83 -10.53 -0.67
CA SER A 235 15.10 -11.89 -1.11
C SER A 235 14.24 -12.21 -2.32
N LEU A 236 14.72 -11.87 -3.51
CA LEU A 236 14.01 -12.08 -4.78
C LEU A 236 13.40 -13.49 -4.87
N SER A 237 14.18 -14.53 -4.55
CA SER A 237 13.70 -15.93 -4.60
C SER A 237 12.50 -16.25 -3.69
N LYS A 238 12.29 -15.50 -2.61
CA LYS A 238 11.14 -15.65 -1.71
C LYS A 238 9.94 -14.82 -2.15
N GLU A 239 10.20 -13.76 -2.92
CA GLU A 239 9.24 -12.71 -3.25
C GLU A 239 8.67 -12.91 -4.68
N THR A 240 9.42 -13.57 -5.58
CA THR A 240 9.02 -13.83 -6.98
C THR A 240 7.65 -14.49 -7.10
N ALA A 241 7.30 -15.43 -6.22
CA ALA A 241 6.00 -16.10 -6.27
C ALA A 241 4.82 -15.12 -6.13
N PHE A 242 4.97 -14.05 -5.35
CA PHE A 242 3.97 -12.99 -5.28
C PHE A 242 3.87 -12.25 -6.60
N TRP A 243 4.98 -11.78 -7.13
CA TRP A 243 5.01 -10.97 -8.35
C TRP A 243 4.49 -11.73 -9.58
N SER A 244 4.88 -13.00 -9.72
CA SER A 244 4.39 -13.86 -10.80
C SER A 244 2.89 -14.11 -10.71
N ALA A 245 2.33 -14.25 -9.51
CA ALA A 245 0.89 -14.39 -9.33
C ALA A 245 0.18 -13.05 -9.52
N PHE A 246 0.70 -11.97 -8.94
CA PHE A 246 0.17 -10.62 -9.02
C PHE A 246 0.00 -10.16 -10.47
N GLY A 247 1.00 -10.36 -11.32
CA GLY A 247 0.96 -9.99 -12.74
C GLY A 247 -0.11 -10.71 -13.57
N LEU A 248 -0.61 -11.86 -13.11
CA LEU A 248 -1.75 -12.53 -13.74
C LEU A 248 -3.05 -11.77 -13.50
N TRP A 249 -3.26 -11.25 -12.29
CA TRP A 249 -4.52 -10.61 -11.88
C TRP A 249 -4.55 -9.10 -12.10
N PHE A 250 -3.37 -8.48 -12.02
CA PHE A 250 -3.14 -7.05 -12.11
C PHE A 250 -2.14 -6.76 -13.21
N GLU A 251 -2.36 -5.67 -13.93
CA GLU A 251 -1.29 -5.05 -14.71
C GLU A 251 -0.62 -3.98 -13.86
N PHE A 252 0.69 -3.85 -14.00
CA PHE A 252 1.45 -2.90 -13.20
C PHE A 252 2.67 -2.42 -13.97
N TYR A 253 3.06 -1.19 -13.66
CA TYR A 253 4.12 -0.47 -14.33
C TYR A 253 4.90 0.36 -13.32
N PRO A 254 6.18 0.64 -13.61
CA PRO A 254 7.00 1.41 -12.70
C PRO A 254 6.52 2.85 -12.66
N VAL A 255 6.60 3.46 -11.49
CA VAL A 255 6.54 4.91 -11.40
C VAL A 255 7.86 5.47 -11.94
N LEU A 256 7.75 6.42 -12.86
CA LEU A 256 8.89 7.16 -13.39
C LEU A 256 9.11 8.42 -12.57
N VAL A 257 10.36 8.86 -12.49
CA VAL A 257 10.76 10.09 -11.82
C VAL A 257 11.67 10.88 -12.74
N LYS A 258 11.56 12.20 -12.72
CA LYS A 258 12.51 13.11 -13.33
C LYS A 258 12.76 14.32 -12.45
N ASP A 259 13.93 14.92 -12.62
CA ASP A 259 14.17 16.28 -12.15
C ASP A 259 13.53 17.26 -13.15
N ASN A 260 12.77 18.24 -12.64
CA ASN A 260 12.04 19.20 -13.45
C ASN A 260 12.96 20.12 -14.26
N ASP A 261 14.21 20.30 -13.83
CA ASP A 261 15.08 21.29 -14.46
C ASP A 261 15.69 20.78 -15.77
N GLU A 262 16.21 19.54 -15.88
CA GLU A 262 16.83 19.02 -17.12
C GLU A 262 16.85 17.47 -17.25
N GLY A 263 16.05 16.72 -16.49
CA GLY A 263 16.13 15.25 -16.43
C GLY A 263 15.23 14.48 -17.41
N ASP A 264 15.77 13.42 -18.03
CA ASP A 264 14.96 12.41 -18.71
C ASP A 264 14.15 11.58 -17.71
N TRP A 265 12.97 11.12 -18.12
CA TRP A 265 12.17 10.19 -17.32
C TRP A 265 12.91 8.88 -17.14
N GLN A 266 13.12 8.49 -15.89
CA GLN A 266 13.72 7.22 -15.53
C GLN A 266 12.83 6.48 -14.55
N ARG A 267 12.95 5.15 -14.52
CA ARG A 267 12.29 4.34 -13.50
C ARG A 267 12.72 4.82 -12.10
N PHE A 268 11.79 4.93 -11.16
CA PHE A 268 12.14 5.17 -9.77
C PHE A 268 13.04 4.03 -9.26
N GLY A 269 14.21 4.39 -8.72
CA GLY A 269 15.24 3.43 -8.34
C GLY A 269 15.99 2.82 -9.53
N ALA A 270 16.17 3.55 -10.64
CA ALA A 270 16.94 3.09 -11.80
C ALA A 270 18.43 2.86 -11.50
N ASN A 271 19.02 3.58 -10.54
CA ASN A 271 20.41 3.37 -10.14
C ASN A 271 20.64 1.91 -9.70
N PHE A 272 21.67 1.24 -10.23
CA PHE A 272 21.93 -0.19 -10.00
C PHE A 272 22.07 -0.63 -8.53
N ASP A 273 22.51 0.26 -7.64
CA ASP A 273 22.60 -0.03 -6.20
C ASP A 273 21.26 0.10 -5.48
N ASP A 274 20.22 0.58 -6.18
CA ASP A 274 18.88 0.73 -5.67
C ASP A 274 18.06 -0.56 -5.83
N THR A 275 17.58 -1.08 -4.72
CA THR A 275 16.69 -2.24 -4.66
C THR A 275 15.25 -1.84 -4.32
N THR A 276 14.95 -0.53 -4.35
CA THR A 276 13.65 0.05 -4.02
C THR A 276 12.92 0.46 -5.30
N PHE A 277 11.64 0.08 -5.37
CA PHE A 277 10.77 0.27 -6.51
C PHE A 277 9.48 0.94 -6.06
N LEU A 278 8.92 1.73 -6.98
CA LEU A 278 7.56 2.22 -6.90
C LEU A 278 6.81 1.68 -8.11
N PHE A 279 5.65 1.07 -7.86
CA PHE A 279 4.74 0.59 -8.88
C PHE A 279 3.37 1.21 -8.71
N THR A 280 2.69 1.37 -9.83
CA THR A 280 1.24 1.54 -9.86
C THR A 280 0.64 0.35 -10.58
N ALA A 281 -0.50 -0.13 -10.11
CA ALA A 281 -1.16 -1.29 -10.65
C ALA A 281 -2.67 -1.11 -10.73
N HIS A 282 -3.28 -1.80 -11.68
CA HIS A 282 -4.72 -1.87 -11.88
C HIS A 282 -5.16 -3.31 -12.04
N ARG A 283 -6.36 -3.61 -11.58
CA ARG A 283 -6.96 -4.92 -11.80
C ARG A 283 -7.26 -5.09 -13.29
N ARG A 284 -6.74 -6.15 -13.90
CA ARG A 284 -7.01 -6.46 -15.31
C ARG A 284 -8.52 -6.59 -15.54
N PRO A 285 -9.12 -5.93 -16.54
CA PRO A 285 -10.57 -5.97 -16.76
C PRO A 285 -11.14 -7.39 -16.87
N GLU A 286 -10.42 -8.31 -17.52
CA GLU A 286 -10.82 -9.70 -17.67
C GLU A 286 -10.78 -10.48 -16.35
N SER A 287 -9.92 -10.10 -15.40
CA SER A 287 -9.73 -10.81 -14.13
C SER A 287 -10.87 -10.64 -13.13
N TRP A 288 -11.80 -9.72 -13.41
CA TRP A 288 -13.06 -9.58 -12.68
C TRP A 288 -14.00 -10.77 -12.85
N SER A 289 -13.91 -11.45 -13.98
CA SER A 289 -14.75 -12.61 -14.30
C SER A 289 -14.16 -13.95 -13.85
N TRP A 290 -12.89 -13.94 -13.41
CA TRP A 290 -12.18 -15.15 -13.05
C TRP A 290 -12.53 -15.60 -11.64
N VAL A 291 -12.53 -16.91 -11.44
CA VAL A 291 -12.74 -17.50 -10.11
C VAL A 291 -11.44 -17.42 -9.33
N VAL A 292 -11.47 -16.71 -8.21
CA VAL A 292 -10.34 -16.64 -7.27
C VAL A 292 -10.28 -17.97 -6.49
N PRO A 293 -9.16 -18.72 -6.52
CA PRO A 293 -9.04 -19.96 -5.76
C PRO A 293 -9.20 -19.75 -4.25
N THR A 294 -9.81 -20.71 -3.58
CA THR A 294 -10.00 -20.68 -2.12
C THR A 294 -8.72 -21.01 -1.36
N THR A 295 -7.80 -21.76 -1.96
CA THR A 295 -6.52 -22.13 -1.32
C THR A 295 -5.41 -21.15 -1.69
N ASP A 296 -4.52 -20.91 -0.75
CA ASP A 296 -3.38 -20.00 -0.92
C ASP A 296 -2.34 -20.54 -1.90
N SER A 297 -2.13 -21.86 -1.90
CA SER A 297 -1.22 -22.53 -2.83
C SER A 297 -1.71 -22.40 -4.27
N ASP A 298 -3.02 -22.55 -4.53
CA ASP A 298 -3.57 -22.43 -5.89
C ASP A 298 -3.56 -20.99 -6.37
N LEU A 299 -3.86 -20.04 -5.47
CA LEU A 299 -3.82 -18.61 -5.77
C LEU A 299 -2.42 -18.16 -6.21
N LEU A 300 -1.37 -18.54 -5.48
CA LEU A 300 0.02 -18.21 -5.85
C LEU A 300 0.52 -19.01 -7.06
N ALA A 301 -0.05 -20.19 -7.33
CA ALA A 301 0.27 -20.95 -8.53
C ALA A 301 -0.48 -20.47 -9.79
N GLY A 302 -1.26 -19.38 -9.69
CA GLY A 302 -1.98 -18.80 -10.81
C GLY A 302 -3.19 -19.61 -11.29
N VAL A 303 -3.71 -20.53 -10.48
CA VAL A 303 -4.94 -21.29 -10.79
C VAL A 303 -6.12 -20.33 -10.86
N GLY A 304 -7.08 -20.59 -11.76
CA GLY A 304 -8.25 -19.73 -12.00
C GLY A 304 -7.95 -18.54 -12.90
N SER A 305 -6.69 -18.09 -13.00
CA SER A 305 -6.31 -17.02 -13.92
C SER A 305 -6.60 -17.39 -15.38
N LYS A 306 -7.02 -16.39 -16.17
CA LYS A 306 -7.52 -16.60 -17.55
C LYS A 306 -8.68 -17.61 -17.62
N GLY A 307 -9.45 -17.78 -16.54
CA GLY A 307 -10.62 -18.65 -16.48
C GLY A 307 -10.33 -20.15 -16.57
N THR A 308 -9.12 -20.60 -16.18
CA THR A 308 -8.73 -22.02 -16.28
C THR A 308 -8.02 -22.51 -15.02
N ASP A 309 -8.20 -23.79 -14.68
CA ASP A 309 -7.65 -24.41 -13.47
C ASP A 309 -6.18 -24.84 -13.59
N THR A 310 -5.50 -24.45 -14.67
CA THR A 310 -4.09 -24.76 -14.89
C THR A 310 -3.18 -23.73 -14.20
N LYS A 311 -2.03 -24.19 -13.70
CA LYS A 311 -1.00 -23.31 -13.12
C LYS A 311 -0.41 -22.40 -14.18
N LYS A 312 -0.17 -21.14 -13.82
CA LYS A 312 0.37 -20.09 -14.71
C LYS A 312 1.28 -19.16 -13.91
N TYR A 313 2.10 -18.41 -14.64
CA TYR A 313 2.94 -17.37 -14.08
C TYR A 313 3.00 -16.20 -15.08
N ASP A 314 3.32 -15.02 -14.55
CA ASP A 314 3.58 -13.80 -15.31
C ASP A 314 5.04 -13.38 -15.06
N ASP A 315 5.69 -12.81 -16.07
CA ASP A 315 7.10 -12.40 -16.06
C ASP A 315 7.29 -10.87 -16.10
N THR A 316 6.21 -10.09 -15.89
CA THR A 316 6.26 -8.62 -15.95
C THR A 316 7.29 -8.07 -14.97
N PHE A 317 7.35 -8.61 -13.75
CA PHE A 317 8.28 -8.09 -12.73
C PHE A 317 9.74 -8.30 -13.12
N GLU A 318 10.10 -9.47 -13.63
CA GLU A 318 11.43 -9.79 -14.15
C GLU A 318 11.82 -8.84 -15.29
N ASN A 319 10.88 -8.56 -16.20
CA ASN A 319 11.11 -7.59 -17.28
C ASN A 319 11.35 -6.18 -16.70
N LEU A 320 10.59 -5.76 -15.69
CA LEU A 320 10.76 -4.46 -15.02
C LEU A 320 12.10 -4.32 -14.29
N LEU A 321 12.63 -5.43 -13.72
CA LEU A 321 13.96 -5.44 -13.11
C LEU A 321 15.06 -5.16 -14.13
N LEU A 322 14.87 -5.58 -15.39
CA LEU A 322 15.84 -5.42 -16.47
C LEU A 322 15.74 -4.06 -17.19
N MET A 323 14.65 -3.31 -17.02
CA MET A 323 14.43 -2.00 -17.68
C MET A 323 15.37 -0.85 -17.24
N GLY A 324 16.31 -1.10 -16.33
CA GLY A 324 17.35 -0.14 -15.93
C GLY A 324 18.76 -0.49 -16.43
N VAL A 325 18.89 -1.54 -17.26
CA VAL A 325 20.18 -2.05 -17.75
C VAL A 325 20.40 -1.58 -19.20
N GLU A 326 20.64 -0.28 -19.38
CA GLU A 326 21.20 0.30 -20.62
C GLU A 326 22.46 1.11 -20.33
#